data_AF-A0A061SK06-F1
#
_entry.id   AF-A0A061SK06-F1
#
_cell.length_a   1.000
_cell.length_b   1.000
_cell.length_c   1.000
_cell.angle_alpha   90.00
_cell.angle_beta   90.00
_cell.angle_gamma   90.00
#
_symmetry.space_group_name_H-M   'P 1'
#
loop_
_entity.id
_entity.type
_entity.pdbx_description
1 polymer ?
#
loop_
_entity_poly.entity_id
_entity_poly.type
_entity_poly.pdbx_seq_one_letter_code
_entity_poly.pdbx_strand_id
1 'polypeptide(L)'
;MFKVLRGGPAHSWIGASPDGLVSPSPNHGLSSPGVLEIKCPFNKGNPHSAVPYPVVPFYYMPQVQGLLEVFDREWCDVYAWTVNGSALYRVNRDREYWALMLDMLCDFWWCHVVPARQASVLGDTELMQSLSPSDTHPMTERIVAWSRELSRECKPTVSLK
;
A
#
# COMPACT_ATOMS: atom_id res chain seq x y z
N MET A 1 -3.41 -0.16 -14.46
CA MET A 1 -2.20 -0.90 -14.88
C MET A 1 -1.88 -1.89 -13.79
N PHE A 2 -1.95 -3.19 -14.01
CA PHE A 2 -1.70 -4.19 -12.96
C PHE A 2 -0.40 -4.95 -13.22
N LYS A 3 0.36 -5.24 -12.17
CA LYS A 3 1.56 -6.08 -12.23
C LYS A 3 1.61 -7.01 -11.02
N VAL A 4 2.33 -8.11 -11.20
CA VAL A 4 2.70 -9.04 -10.13
C VAL A 4 4.20 -8.87 -9.86
N LEU A 5 4.58 -9.00 -8.59
CA LEU A 5 5.98 -8.89 -8.15
C LEU A 5 6.85 -9.88 -8.93
N ARG A 6 7.97 -9.38 -9.46
CA ARG A 6 8.94 -10.20 -10.18
C ARG A 6 9.87 -10.89 -9.17
N GLY A 7 9.98 -12.21 -9.27
CA GLY A 7 10.86 -12.98 -8.37
C GLY A 7 10.62 -14.49 -8.40
N GLY A 8 10.06 -15.02 -9.50
CA GLY A 8 9.69 -16.43 -9.62
C GLY A 8 8.36 -16.80 -8.96
N PRO A 9 7.99 -18.10 -8.99
CA PRO A 9 6.69 -18.58 -8.49
C PRO A 9 6.44 -18.31 -7.00
N ALA A 10 7.49 -18.14 -6.21
CA ALA A 10 7.40 -17.85 -4.77
C ALA A 10 6.74 -16.50 -4.47
N HIS A 11 6.72 -15.57 -5.42
CA HIS A 11 6.19 -14.21 -5.26
C HIS A 11 5.06 -13.88 -6.24
N SER A 12 4.64 -14.83 -7.09
CA SER A 12 3.68 -14.59 -8.18
C SER A 12 2.23 -14.37 -7.72
N TRP A 13 2.01 -14.23 -6.41
CA TRP A 13 0.73 -13.96 -5.77
C TRP A 13 0.64 -12.53 -5.22
N ILE A 14 1.75 -11.78 -5.19
CA ILE A 14 1.77 -10.37 -4.78
C ILE A 14 1.55 -9.49 -6.00
N GLY A 15 0.43 -8.77 -6.03
CA GLY A 15 0.08 -7.87 -7.13
C GLY A 15 -0.21 -6.46 -6.66
N ALA A 16 -0.04 -5.49 -7.56
CA ALA A 16 -0.39 -4.10 -7.30
C ALA A 16 -0.88 -3.40 -8.57
N SER A 17 -1.71 -2.36 -8.38
CA SER A 17 -2.24 -1.52 -9.46
C SER A 17 -2.24 -0.05 -9.04
N PRO A 18 -1.24 0.75 -9.43
CA PRO A 18 -1.24 2.19 -9.17
C PRO A 18 -2.27 2.90 -10.05
N ASP A 19 -2.66 4.09 -9.61
CA ASP A 19 -3.46 5.01 -10.43
C ASP A 19 -2.67 5.56 -11.62
N GLY A 20 -1.36 5.74 -11.46
CA GLY A 20 -0.49 6.20 -12.55
C GLY A 20 0.99 5.87 -12.35
N LEU A 21 1.75 5.99 -13.44
CA LEU A 21 3.20 6.01 -13.41
C LEU A 21 3.70 7.41 -13.74
N VAL A 22 4.67 7.89 -12.96
CA VAL A 22 5.30 9.19 -13.20
C VAL A 22 6.57 8.98 -14.00
N SER A 23 6.65 9.63 -15.16
CA SER A 23 7.87 9.62 -15.98
C SER A 23 8.89 10.61 -15.43
N PRO A 24 10.19 10.36 -15.60
CA PRO A 24 11.21 11.36 -15.31
C PRO A 24 10.92 12.63 -16.10
N SER A 25 11.11 13.76 -15.44
CA SER A 25 10.94 15.08 -16.02
C SER A 25 11.96 16.03 -15.39
N PRO A 26 13.17 16.13 -15.96
CA PRO A 26 14.23 17.01 -15.45
C PRO A 26 13.78 18.47 -15.32
N ASN A 27 12.97 18.95 -16.27
CA ASN A 27 12.41 20.31 -16.26
C ASN A 27 11.46 20.59 -15.09
N HIS A 28 10.97 19.53 -14.42
CA HIS A 28 10.10 19.60 -13.25
C HIS A 28 10.76 19.00 -12.01
N GLY A 29 12.10 18.86 -12.01
CA GLY A 29 12.88 18.36 -10.86
C GLY A 29 12.75 16.85 -10.60
N LEU A 30 12.18 16.09 -11.53
CA LEU A 30 12.00 14.63 -11.39
C LEU A 30 13.08 13.89 -12.17
N SER A 31 14.11 13.40 -11.48
CA SER A 31 15.25 12.70 -12.08
C SER A 31 15.02 11.20 -12.30
N SER A 32 14.09 10.59 -11.58
CA SER A 32 13.78 9.15 -11.65
C SER A 32 12.27 8.92 -11.85
N PRO A 33 11.85 7.77 -12.41
CA PRO A 33 10.44 7.45 -12.53
C PRO A 33 9.84 7.15 -11.14
N GLY A 34 8.54 7.38 -10.99
CA GLY A 34 7.81 7.14 -9.75
C GLY A 34 6.45 6.51 -9.96
N VAL A 35 5.70 6.39 -8.87
CA VAL A 35 4.30 5.95 -8.85
C VAL A 35 3.40 7.14 -8.48
N LEU A 36 2.18 7.16 -9.01
CA LEU A 36 1.11 8.07 -8.57
C LEU A 36 -0.03 7.24 -7.95
N GLU A 37 -0.46 7.64 -6.76
CA GLU A 37 -1.63 7.11 -6.06
C GLU A 37 -2.56 8.27 -5.68
N ILE A 38 -3.79 8.24 -6.16
CA ILE A 38 -4.80 9.29 -5.98
C ILE A 38 -5.79 8.86 -4.89
N LYS A 39 -6.02 9.74 -3.92
CA LYS A 39 -6.99 9.55 -2.86
C LYS A 39 -8.04 10.65 -2.89
N CYS A 40 -9.30 10.26 -2.91
CA CYS A 40 -10.46 11.16 -2.81
C CYS A 40 -11.23 10.84 -1.52
N PRO A 41 -10.85 11.40 -0.35
CA PRO A 41 -11.49 11.06 0.92
C PRO A 41 -12.99 11.40 0.92
N PHE A 42 -13.82 10.39 1.22
CA PHE A 42 -15.26 10.56 1.37
C PHE A 42 -15.68 11.08 2.76
N ASN A 43 -14.72 11.32 3.66
CA ASN A 43 -14.88 11.81 5.04
C ASN A 43 -16.15 11.29 5.75
N LYS A 44 -16.24 9.97 5.93
CA LYS A 44 -17.36 9.29 6.61
C LYS A 44 -18.75 9.62 6.03
N GLY A 45 -18.85 9.83 4.72
CA GLY A 45 -20.12 10.16 4.06
C GLY A 45 -20.32 11.64 3.75
N ASN A 46 -19.39 12.52 4.14
CA ASN A 46 -19.49 13.95 3.93
C ASN A 46 -18.29 14.53 3.17
N PRO A 47 -18.18 14.29 1.85
CA PRO A 47 -17.06 14.77 1.04
C PRO A 47 -16.92 16.30 1.04
N HIS A 48 -18.02 17.05 1.24
CA HIS A 48 -17.98 18.52 1.31
C HIS A 48 -17.24 19.08 2.53
N SER A 49 -17.02 18.25 3.55
CA SER A 49 -16.21 18.61 4.72
C SER A 49 -14.77 18.09 4.65
N ALA A 50 -14.43 17.34 3.60
CA ALA A 50 -13.10 16.76 3.45
C ALA A 50 -12.08 17.83 3.08
N VAL A 51 -10.93 17.82 3.74
CA VAL A 51 -9.75 18.62 3.40
C VAL A 51 -8.58 17.68 3.17
N PRO A 52 -7.56 18.09 2.41
CA PRO A 52 -6.32 17.32 2.32
C PRO A 52 -5.72 17.09 3.71
N TYR A 53 -5.08 15.94 3.87
CA TYR A 53 -4.51 15.51 5.13
C TYR A 53 -3.31 16.40 5.57
N PRO A 54 -3.05 16.56 6.88
CA PRO A 54 -1.83 17.24 7.32
C PRO A 54 -0.57 16.43 7.00
N VAL A 55 -0.70 15.10 6.96
CA VAL A 55 0.30 14.12 6.53
C VAL A 55 -0.42 12.94 5.88
N VAL A 56 0.27 12.16 5.06
CA VAL A 56 -0.32 10.93 4.47
C VAL A 56 -0.83 10.01 5.59
N PRO A 57 -2.11 9.58 5.59
CA PRO A 57 -2.62 8.66 6.60
C PRO A 57 -1.79 7.38 6.72
N PHE A 58 -1.38 7.01 7.93
CA PHE A 58 -0.46 5.89 8.16
C PHE A 58 -0.96 4.55 7.57
N TYR A 59 -2.28 4.34 7.53
CA TYR A 59 -2.86 3.11 6.98
C TYR A 59 -2.75 3.00 5.45
N TYR A 60 -2.28 4.04 4.75
CA TYR A 60 -1.89 3.94 3.35
C TYR A 60 -0.45 3.43 3.15
N MET A 61 0.40 3.43 4.19
CA MET A 61 1.80 3.02 4.05
C MET A 61 1.96 1.58 3.53
N PRO A 62 1.18 0.58 4.00
CA PRO A 62 1.29 -0.76 3.45
C PRO A 62 1.00 -0.81 1.95
N GLN A 63 -0.05 -0.13 1.51
CA GLN A 63 -0.44 -0.06 0.10
C GLN A 63 0.64 0.61 -0.74
N VAL A 64 1.15 1.76 -0.29
CA VAL A 64 2.16 2.55 -1.02
C VAL A 64 3.47 1.78 -1.14
N GLN A 65 3.96 1.17 -0.06
CA GLN A 65 5.20 0.39 -0.10
C GLN A 65 5.06 -0.84 -1.02
N GLY A 66 3.91 -1.53 -1.00
CA GLY A 66 3.65 -2.61 -1.96
C GLY A 66 3.65 -2.16 -3.42
N LEU A 67 3.12 -0.96 -3.73
CA LEU A 67 3.19 -0.39 -5.08
C LEU A 67 4.64 -0.14 -5.51
N LEU A 68 5.46 0.44 -4.64
CA LEU A 68 6.88 0.72 -4.90
C LEU A 68 7.67 -0.53 -5.20
N GLU A 69 7.37 -1.62 -4.50
CA GLU A 69 8.05 -2.90 -4.63
C GLU A 69 7.64 -3.64 -5.91
N VAL A 70 6.34 -3.75 -6.18
CA VAL A 70 5.84 -4.40 -7.40
C VAL A 70 6.28 -3.66 -8.67
N PHE A 71 6.37 -2.33 -8.62
CA PHE A 71 6.75 -1.52 -9.78
C PHE A 71 8.24 -1.20 -9.86
N ASP A 72 9.01 -1.56 -8.84
CA ASP A 72 10.42 -1.22 -8.67
C ASP A 72 10.68 0.28 -8.85
N ARG A 73 10.16 1.06 -7.89
CA ARG A 73 10.24 2.53 -7.87
C ARG A 73 10.70 2.98 -6.49
N GLU A 74 11.49 4.06 -6.45
CA GLU A 74 12.03 4.57 -5.19
C GLU A 74 11.09 5.53 -4.47
N TRP A 75 10.04 6.00 -5.13
CA TRP A 75 9.11 6.95 -4.56
C TRP A 75 7.72 6.91 -5.20
N CYS A 76 6.73 7.29 -4.41
CA CYS A 76 5.33 7.41 -4.78
C CYS A 76 4.85 8.81 -4.41
N ASP A 77 4.18 9.46 -5.36
CA ASP A 77 3.34 10.61 -5.09
C ASP A 77 1.95 10.14 -4.67
N VAL A 78 1.58 10.47 -3.43
CA VAL A 78 0.19 10.40 -3.01
C VAL A 78 -0.45 11.76 -3.31
N TYR A 79 -1.49 11.77 -4.13
CA TYR A 79 -2.25 12.97 -4.43
C TYR A 79 -3.62 12.90 -3.77
N ALA A 80 -3.86 13.74 -2.75
CA ALA A 80 -5.16 13.85 -2.12
C ALA A 80 -5.97 14.97 -2.79
N TRP A 81 -7.12 14.62 -3.35
CA TRP A 81 -8.06 15.58 -3.92
C TRP A 81 -9.34 15.64 -3.07
N THR A 82 -9.77 16.86 -2.71
CA THR A 82 -11.07 17.12 -2.09
C THR A 82 -11.72 18.33 -2.75
N VAL A 83 -13.00 18.57 -2.45
CA VAL A 83 -13.69 19.78 -2.93
C VAL A 83 -13.18 21.07 -2.26
N ASN A 84 -12.42 20.95 -1.17
CA ASN A 84 -11.87 22.07 -0.39
C ASN A 84 -10.35 22.22 -0.58
N GLY A 85 -9.80 21.61 -1.63
CA GLY A 85 -8.39 21.72 -1.99
C GLY A 85 -7.76 20.38 -2.34
N SER A 86 -6.48 20.43 -2.71
CA SER A 86 -5.69 19.25 -2.99
C SER A 86 -4.29 19.38 -2.41
N ALA A 87 -3.66 18.24 -2.16
CA ALA A 87 -2.27 18.20 -1.71
C ALA A 87 -1.53 17.01 -2.28
N LEU A 88 -0.26 17.23 -2.60
CA LEU A 88 0.68 16.21 -3.06
C LEU A 88 1.64 15.87 -1.92
N TYR A 89 1.90 14.59 -1.69
CA TYR A 89 2.85 14.09 -0.70
C TYR A 89 3.82 13.13 -1.36
N ARG A 90 5.07 13.14 -0.93
CA ARG A 90 6.09 12.20 -1.38
C ARG A 90 6.32 11.14 -0.32
N VAL A 91 6.15 9.88 -0.69
CA VAL A 91 6.52 8.70 0.12
C VAL A 91 7.69 8.00 -0.54
N ASN A 92 8.78 7.79 0.19
CA ASN A 92 9.95 7.07 -0.30
C ASN A 92 9.85 5.57 0.04
N ARG A 93 10.50 4.73 -0.76
CA ARG A 93 10.60 3.29 -0.54
C ARG A 93 11.38 2.99 0.73
N ASP A 94 10.81 2.15 1.59
CA ASP A 94 11.42 1.63 2.81
C ASP A 94 11.50 0.09 2.67
N ARG A 95 12.71 -0.41 2.45
CA ARG A 95 12.96 -1.82 2.11
C ARG A 95 12.85 -2.72 3.33
N GLU A 96 13.22 -2.21 4.49
CA GLU A 96 13.12 -2.91 5.76
C GLU A 96 11.66 -3.03 6.20
N TYR A 97 10.87 -1.97 6.02
CA TYR A 97 9.42 -2.00 6.20
C TYR A 97 8.77 -3.00 5.25
N TRP A 98 9.17 -2.99 3.97
CA TRP A 98 8.69 -3.98 3.00
C TRP A 98 9.06 -5.40 3.40
N ALA A 99 10.28 -5.66 3.85
CA ALA A 99 10.69 -7.00 4.29
C ALA A 99 9.79 -7.53 5.42
N LEU A 100 9.52 -6.70 6.43
CA LEU A 100 8.58 -7.06 7.51
C LEU A 100 7.17 -7.33 6.97
N MET A 101 6.68 -6.50 6.04
CA MET A 101 5.38 -6.72 5.42
C MET A 101 5.33 -8.00 4.59
N LEU A 102 6.39 -8.29 3.83
CA LEU A 102 6.51 -9.48 3.00
C LEU A 102 6.45 -10.74 3.86
N ASP A 103 7.11 -10.76 5.03
CA ASP A 103 7.02 -11.87 5.97
C ASP A 103 5.58 -12.11 6.44
N MET A 104 4.86 -11.03 6.79
CA MET A 104 3.45 -11.11 7.20
C MET A 104 2.54 -11.58 6.06
N LEU A 105 2.79 -11.10 4.83
CA LEU A 105 2.04 -11.52 3.64
C LEU A 105 2.32 -12.99 3.31
N CYS A 106 3.56 -13.45 3.47
CA CYS A 106 3.95 -14.85 3.26
C CYS A 106 3.26 -15.78 4.25
N ASP A 107 3.23 -15.41 5.53
CA ASP A 107 2.49 -16.15 6.57
C ASP A 107 1.01 -16.27 6.19
N PHE A 108 0.35 -15.14 5.90
CA PHE A 108 -1.04 -15.13 5.46
C PHE A 108 -1.27 -16.02 4.23
N TRP A 109 -0.42 -15.90 3.20
CA TRP A 109 -0.61 -16.62 1.95
C TRP A 109 -0.39 -18.13 2.09
N TRP A 110 0.74 -18.53 2.66
CA TRP A 110 1.16 -19.93 2.70
C TRP A 110 0.54 -20.72 3.85
N CYS A 111 0.24 -20.09 4.98
CA CYS A 111 -0.38 -20.77 6.13
C CYS A 111 -1.90 -20.80 6.03
N HIS A 112 -2.53 -19.79 5.39
CA HIS A 112 -3.98 -19.66 5.37
C HIS A 112 -4.59 -19.78 3.97
N VAL A 113 -4.17 -18.96 3.01
CA VAL A 113 -4.85 -18.89 1.70
C VAL A 113 -4.65 -20.16 0.86
N VAL A 114 -3.41 -20.61 0.69
CA VAL A 114 -3.10 -21.77 -0.16
C VAL A 114 -3.73 -23.06 0.38
N PRO A 115 -3.60 -23.40 1.68
CA PRO A 115 -4.25 -24.59 2.24
C PRO A 115 -5.77 -24.47 2.22
N ALA A 116 -6.36 -23.30 2.50
CA ALA A 116 -7.81 -23.13 2.50
C ALA A 116 -8.39 -23.32 1.09
N ARG A 117 -7.67 -22.87 0.04
CA ARG A 117 -8.04 -23.15 -1.35
C ARG A 117 -8.03 -24.65 -1.65
N GLN A 118 -7.05 -25.39 -1.15
CA GLN A 118 -6.99 -26.86 -1.34
C GLN A 118 -8.15 -27.55 -0.63
N ALA A 119 -8.43 -27.18 0.63
CA ALA A 119 -9.57 -27.68 1.38
C ALA A 119 -10.91 -27.39 0.67
N SER A 120 -11.06 -26.17 0.13
CA SER A 120 -12.24 -25.78 -0.64
C SER A 120 -12.44 -26.63 -1.90
N VAL A 121 -11.38 -26.95 -2.64
CA VAL A 121 -11.45 -27.84 -3.82
C VAL A 121 -11.87 -29.27 -3.44
N LEU A 122 -11.46 -29.73 -2.25
CA LEU A 122 -11.82 -31.05 -1.72
C LEU A 122 -13.22 -31.08 -1.08
N GLY A 123 -13.86 -29.93 -0.88
CA GLY A 123 -15.14 -29.82 -0.19
C GLY A 123 -15.05 -30.00 1.33
N ASP A 124 -13.85 -29.91 1.91
CA ASP A 124 -13.63 -30.04 3.35
C ASP A 124 -13.86 -28.70 4.07
N THR A 125 -15.10 -28.50 4.50
CA THR A 125 -15.52 -27.25 5.15
C THR A 125 -14.93 -27.07 6.56
N GLU A 126 -14.66 -28.16 7.28
CA GLU A 126 -14.11 -28.12 8.64
C GLU A 126 -12.65 -27.68 8.61
N LEU A 127 -11.85 -28.29 7.72
CA LEU A 127 -10.46 -27.87 7.51
C LEU A 127 -10.39 -26.42 7.05
N MET A 128 -11.23 -26.02 6.09
CA MET A 128 -11.28 -24.63 5.61
C MET A 128 -11.55 -23.62 6.75
N GLN A 129 -12.46 -23.93 7.68
CA GLN A 129 -12.74 -23.06 8.82
C GLN A 129 -11.55 -22.96 9.77
N SER A 130 -10.89 -24.08 10.07
CA SER A 130 -9.71 -24.11 10.95
C SER A 130 -8.50 -23.34 10.41
N LEU A 131 -8.43 -23.14 9.09
CA LEU A 131 -7.37 -22.40 8.41
C LEU A 131 -7.62 -20.89 8.38
N SER A 132 -8.72 -20.40 8.95
CA SER A 132 -9.00 -18.96 9.01
C SER A 132 -7.92 -18.25 9.82
N PRO A 133 -7.32 -17.17 9.30
CA PRO A 133 -6.36 -16.38 10.06
C PRO A 133 -7.08 -15.61 11.18
N SER A 134 -6.33 -15.24 12.22
CA SER A 134 -6.80 -14.28 13.22
C SER A 134 -7.00 -12.89 12.60
N ASP A 135 -7.83 -12.06 13.25
CA ASP A 135 -8.09 -10.67 12.82
C ASP A 135 -6.81 -9.83 12.74
N THR A 136 -5.79 -10.18 13.51
CA THR A 136 -4.48 -9.52 13.52
C THR A 136 -3.34 -10.53 13.53
N HIS A 137 -2.23 -10.16 12.91
CA HIS A 137 -0.95 -10.89 12.97
C HIS A 137 -0.13 -10.41 14.19
N PRO A 138 0.74 -11.24 14.80
CA PRO A 138 1.58 -10.82 15.94
C PRO A 138 2.43 -9.56 15.71
N MET A 139 2.80 -9.28 14.46
CA MET A 139 3.57 -8.08 14.07
C MET A 139 2.71 -6.85 13.75
N THR A 140 1.38 -6.92 13.92
CA THR A 140 0.45 -5.83 13.56
C THR A 140 0.78 -4.53 14.29
N GLU A 141 1.01 -4.59 15.60
CA GLU A 141 1.33 -3.39 16.40
C GLU A 141 2.64 -2.74 15.92
N ARG A 142 3.65 -3.57 15.61
CA ARG A 142 4.95 -3.13 15.12
C ARG A 142 4.82 -2.41 13.78
N ILE A 143 4.14 -3.02 12.79
CA ILE A 143 4.02 -2.41 11.47
C ILE A 143 3.13 -1.17 11.49
N VAL A 144 2.11 -1.11 12.37
CA VAL A 144 1.29 0.09 12.57
C VAL A 144 2.11 1.22 13.20
N ALA A 145 2.96 0.93 14.19
CA ALA A 145 3.86 1.93 14.78
C ALA A 145 4.80 2.51 13.72
N TRP A 146 5.47 1.65 12.93
CA TRP A 146 6.37 2.08 11.86
C TRP A 146 5.64 2.87 10.76
N SER A 147 4.42 2.46 10.40
CA SER A 147 3.59 3.21 9.44
C SER A 147 3.31 4.64 9.92
N ARG A 148 3.11 4.83 11.23
CA ARG A 148 2.92 6.16 11.83
C ARG A 148 4.20 6.99 11.80
N GLU A 149 5.37 6.37 11.91
CA GLU A 149 6.67 7.04 11.78
C GLU A 149 6.85 7.57 10.36
N LEU A 150 6.72 6.69 9.35
CA LEU A 150 6.79 7.09 7.93
C LEU A 150 5.77 8.20 7.59
N SER A 151 4.55 8.07 8.11
CA SER A 151 3.49 9.08 7.95
C SER A 151 3.91 10.47 8.43
N ARG A 152 4.58 10.60 9.59
CA ARG A 152 4.97 11.90 10.14
C ARG A 152 5.97 12.65 9.25
N GLU A 153 6.75 11.93 8.47
CA GLU A 153 7.73 12.50 7.52
C GLU A 153 7.06 12.95 6.21
N CYS A 154 5.91 12.37 5.86
CA CYS A 154 5.19 12.61 4.61
C CYS A 154 4.25 13.83 4.72
N LYS A 155 4.83 15.03 4.83
CA LYS A 155 4.12 16.32 4.79
C LYS A 155 3.80 16.73 3.34
N PRO A 156 2.77 17.58 3.12
CA PRO A 156 2.44 18.04 1.78
C PRO A 156 3.59 18.85 1.18
N THR A 157 4.03 18.48 -0.02
CA THR A 157 5.04 19.19 -0.81
C THR A 157 4.42 20.35 -1.58
N VAL A 158 3.16 20.21 -1.96
CA VAL A 158 2.32 21.25 -2.58
C VAL A 158 0.93 21.16 -1.98
N SER A 159 0.35 22.31 -1.63
CA SER A 159 -1.05 22.45 -1.22
C SER A 159 -1.72 23.50 -2.09
N LEU A 160 -2.81 23.10 -2.74
CA LEU A 160 -3.63 23.99 -3.57
C LEU A 160 -4.98 24.17 -2.89
N LYS A 161 -5.38 25.43 -2.71
CA LYS A 161 -6.69 25.81 -2.19
C LYS A 161 -7.66 26.07 -3.33
#